data_AF-A0A438MQH2-F1
#
_entry.id   AF-A0A438MQH2-F1
#
_cell.length_a   1.000
_cell.length_b   1.000
_cell.length_c   1.000
_cell.angle_alpha   90.00
_cell.angle_beta   90.00
_cell.angle_gamma   90.00
#
_symmetry.space_group_name_H-M   'P 1'
#
loop_
_entity.id
_entity.type
_entity.pdbx_description
1 polymer ?
#
loop_
_entity_poly.entity_id
_entity_poly.type
_entity_poly.pdbx_seq_one_letter_code
_entity_poly.pdbx_strand_id
1 'polypeptide(L)'
;MPSVHLPHRHMPSNAIQTFLGAARSFAGHERDKHLPRSTYTTIPGQLIPVHEWDPPKSNVKAELLSRRYARLSHWTRVAAAVSNVMSSILAAVIEAIMIYVIYKYYRTRHIQTPRQSWGPWPRNPVLWPTFMLSALAILTFVVALAQLIAACCRAKHQVTFFSVLYTLTSLLAWGVAAALYRIFKTDKDLWGWSCLDVAKEIQDDLGSQVLDFQVLCKIQGNSWAIAIAESGLKAIISGLAFYFYLKRRSLKKQLARDSAYENYKNFIMSSAKPFHKVTVFGAGGTNIGHHLVKALLSRPGIFTVSIIARKSSKSTFASGAKVHYVEDELPHEQLVEVLRGQDVLVSAIGFGAIQLETKLIDAAIAAKVRRFLPSEYGVNNTYQAARDLCPVFDAKGAIVDFLKEKELEGLTWTSIPTGLWLDWALNPDIAFANINLRTHTASVWAKGDHKLSWTTLPWAAEGIVQIILAGETTANKVVPIRAFEASQNEIIQILESVQKVKYHVTNIDPDSVISESQKIWREEKKGPAALTLVKAGFFLAGYGSNLVDEGIVPTGNEYLTLSPLSMQDIVREAARLWG
;
A
#
# COMPACT_ATOMS: atom_id res chain seq x y z
N MET A 1 -17.30 -7.26 70.04
CA MET A 1 -17.06 -6.57 68.75
C MET A 1 -16.99 -7.64 67.66
N PRO A 2 -17.78 -7.52 66.59
CA PRO A 2 -18.28 -8.70 65.87
C PRO A 2 -17.32 -9.21 64.78
N SER A 3 -17.17 -10.54 64.80
CA SER A 3 -17.10 -11.50 63.69
C SER A 3 -16.98 -10.99 62.25
N VAL A 4 -15.92 -11.42 61.57
CA VAL A 4 -15.90 -11.63 60.11
C VAL A 4 -15.86 -13.13 59.85
N HIS A 5 -17.03 -13.76 59.82
CA HIS A 5 -17.26 -14.99 59.07
C HIS A 5 -18.01 -14.59 57.80
N LEU A 6 -17.41 -14.86 56.65
CA LEU A 6 -18.04 -14.71 55.33
C LEU A 6 -19.11 -15.81 55.14
N PRO A 7 -20.36 -15.47 54.80
CA PRO A 7 -21.32 -16.44 54.31
C PRO A 7 -21.40 -16.43 52.78
N HIS A 8 -21.52 -17.64 52.23
CA HIS A 8 -21.97 -17.92 50.87
C HIS A 8 -23.29 -17.21 50.54
N ARG A 9 -23.39 -16.65 49.32
CA ARG A 9 -24.63 -16.71 48.53
C ARG A 9 -24.36 -16.57 47.02
N HIS A 10 -24.85 -17.60 46.32
CA HIS A 10 -25.31 -17.72 44.94
C HIS A 10 -25.16 -16.55 43.95
N MET A 11 -24.62 -16.87 42.78
CA MET A 11 -25.09 -16.34 41.48
C MET A 11 -25.30 -17.49 40.48
N PRO A 12 -26.20 -17.31 39.50
CA PRO A 12 -26.99 -18.40 38.93
C PRO A 12 -26.34 -19.13 37.75
N SER A 13 -26.78 -20.37 37.60
CA SER A 13 -26.61 -21.24 36.42
C SER A 13 -27.13 -20.56 35.16
N ASN A 14 -26.22 -20.27 34.22
CA ASN A 14 -26.37 -20.39 32.76
C ASN A 14 -25.20 -19.70 32.07
N ALA A 15 -24.03 -20.28 32.23
CA ALA A 15 -22.89 -20.12 31.34
C ALA A 15 -22.43 -21.53 30.99
N ILE A 16 -22.09 -21.76 29.72
CA ILE A 16 -21.81 -23.06 29.09
C ILE A 16 -23.07 -23.71 28.47
N GLN A 17 -23.70 -23.06 27.48
CA GLN A 17 -24.29 -23.77 26.31
C GLN A 17 -24.72 -22.89 25.11
N THR A 18 -24.06 -21.75 24.84
CA THR A 18 -24.45 -20.90 23.70
C THR A 18 -23.25 -20.44 22.86
N PHE A 19 -22.43 -21.38 22.40
CA PHE A 19 -21.40 -21.12 21.38
C PHE A 19 -21.19 -22.25 20.35
N LEU A 20 -22.16 -23.18 20.24
CA LEU A 20 -22.10 -24.31 19.29
C LEU A 20 -23.44 -24.54 18.56
N GLY A 21 -24.09 -23.46 18.10
CA GLY A 21 -25.42 -23.52 17.48
C GLY A 21 -25.64 -22.62 16.25
N ALA A 22 -24.59 -22.26 15.50
CA ALA A 22 -24.72 -21.40 14.32
C ALA A 22 -23.74 -21.79 13.20
N ALA A 23 -23.80 -23.03 12.72
CA ALA A 23 -23.08 -23.46 11.51
C ALA A 23 -23.72 -24.68 10.83
N ARG A 24 -25.05 -24.81 10.86
CA ARG A 24 -25.80 -25.81 10.07
C ARG A 24 -27.19 -25.29 9.71
N SER A 25 -27.28 -24.51 8.64
CA SER A 25 -28.50 -24.38 7.83
C SER A 25 -28.21 -23.50 6.61
N PHE A 26 -27.49 -24.01 5.61
CA PHE A 26 -27.53 -23.50 4.24
C PHE A 26 -27.10 -24.61 3.28
N ALA A 27 -27.98 -25.59 3.11
CA ALA A 27 -27.97 -26.51 1.97
C ALA A 27 -29.36 -27.16 1.85
N GLY A 28 -30.12 -26.76 0.83
CA GLY A 28 -31.33 -27.49 0.42
C GLY A 28 -32.32 -26.62 -0.35
N HIS A 29 -32.43 -26.91 -1.65
CA HIS A 29 -33.65 -26.94 -2.50
C HIS A 29 -34.60 -25.73 -2.48
N GLU A 30 -35.03 -25.07 -3.57
CA GLU A 30 -35.73 -25.54 -4.78
C GLU A 30 -35.97 -24.33 -5.73
N ARG A 31 -35.85 -24.51 -7.05
CA ARG A 31 -36.91 -24.40 -8.10
C ARG A 31 -37.77 -23.12 -8.20
N ASP A 32 -37.87 -22.66 -9.45
CA ASP A 32 -38.77 -21.68 -10.08
C ASP A 32 -40.04 -21.25 -9.35
N LYS A 33 -40.34 -19.94 -9.38
CA LYS A 33 -41.52 -19.33 -10.06
C LYS A 33 -41.74 -17.86 -9.67
N HIS A 34 -42.03 -17.06 -10.70
CA HIS A 34 -42.77 -15.78 -10.75
C HIS A 34 -42.81 -14.85 -9.51
N LEU A 35 -42.19 -13.68 -9.67
CA LEU A 35 -42.49 -12.47 -8.88
C LEU A 35 -43.84 -11.86 -9.33
N PRO A 36 -44.77 -11.53 -8.42
CA PRO A 36 -45.94 -10.73 -8.75
C PRO A 36 -45.57 -9.25 -8.86
N ARG A 37 -46.10 -8.59 -9.90
CA ARG A 37 -46.15 -7.13 -10.03
C ARG A 37 -47.01 -6.55 -8.89
N SER A 38 -46.40 -5.74 -8.03
CA SER A 38 -47.11 -4.85 -7.11
C SER A 38 -47.11 -3.43 -7.69
N THR A 39 -48.28 -3.02 -8.15
CA THR A 39 -48.67 -1.65 -8.49
C THR A 39 -48.50 -0.70 -7.30
N TYR A 40 -47.82 0.44 -7.52
CA TYR A 40 -47.87 1.59 -6.61
C TYR A 40 -48.58 2.75 -7.28
N THR A 41 -49.53 3.30 -6.53
CA THR A 41 -50.41 4.42 -6.79
C THR A 41 -49.63 5.72 -6.95
N THR A 42 -49.96 6.49 -7.98
CA THR A 42 -49.38 7.78 -8.32
C THR A 42 -49.89 8.90 -7.40
N ILE A 43 -48.98 9.67 -6.80
CA ILE A 43 -49.23 11.04 -6.31
C ILE A 43 -48.30 11.97 -7.12
N PRO A 44 -48.79 13.06 -7.74
CA PRO A 44 -47.97 13.94 -8.56
C PRO A 44 -47.41 15.13 -7.75
N GLY A 45 -46.12 15.43 -7.91
CA GLY A 45 -45.55 16.73 -7.52
C GLY A 45 -44.08 16.69 -7.09
N GLN A 46 -43.23 17.39 -7.86
CA GLN A 46 -41.80 17.70 -7.63
C GLN A 46 -40.78 16.56 -7.76
N LEU A 47 -40.22 16.44 -8.97
CA LEU A 47 -38.93 15.81 -9.23
C LEU A 47 -37.81 16.70 -8.67
N ILE A 48 -37.30 16.35 -7.49
CA ILE A 48 -35.96 16.75 -7.05
C ILE A 48 -34.98 15.80 -7.77
N PRO A 49 -33.93 16.28 -8.46
CA PRO A 49 -32.92 15.39 -8.99
C PRO A 49 -32.26 14.67 -7.80
N VAL A 50 -32.44 13.36 -7.72
CA VAL A 50 -31.62 12.51 -6.88
C VAL A 50 -30.20 12.67 -7.42
N HIS A 51 -29.36 13.46 -6.75
CA HIS A 51 -27.94 13.42 -7.01
C HIS A 51 -27.51 12.00 -6.66
N GLU A 52 -27.28 11.22 -7.70
CA GLU A 52 -26.76 9.87 -7.62
C GLU A 52 -25.50 9.94 -6.74
N TRP A 53 -25.60 9.32 -5.57
CA TRP A 53 -24.50 9.18 -4.65
C TRP A 53 -23.55 8.18 -5.30
N ASP A 54 -22.50 8.68 -5.92
CA ASP A 54 -21.39 7.85 -6.37
C ASP A 54 -20.75 7.24 -5.11
N PRO A 55 -20.67 5.89 -5.00
CA PRO A 55 -20.00 5.27 -3.87
C PRO A 55 -18.54 5.72 -3.80
N PRO A 56 -17.92 5.77 -2.60
CA PRO A 56 -16.55 6.25 -2.44
C PRO A 56 -15.64 5.47 -3.36
N LYS A 57 -14.88 6.17 -4.22
CA LYS A 57 -13.92 5.57 -5.15
C LYS A 57 -13.09 4.54 -4.37
N SER A 58 -13.21 3.28 -4.80
CA SER A 58 -12.46 2.15 -4.24
C SER A 58 -11.01 2.56 -4.05
N ASN A 59 -10.45 2.25 -2.87
CA ASN A 59 -9.04 2.49 -2.58
C ASN A 59 -8.20 1.87 -3.71
N VAL A 60 -7.70 2.71 -4.63
CA VAL A 60 -7.03 2.28 -5.87
C VAL A 60 -5.84 1.37 -5.55
N LYS A 61 -5.18 1.57 -4.41
CA LYS A 61 -4.11 0.71 -3.91
C LYS A 61 -4.65 -0.67 -3.50
N ALA A 62 -5.76 -0.74 -2.77
CA ALA A 62 -6.42 -2.00 -2.43
C ALA A 62 -6.92 -2.75 -3.70
N GLU A 63 -7.40 -2.02 -4.69
CA GLU A 63 -7.80 -2.59 -5.97
C GLU A 63 -6.60 -3.11 -6.79
N LEU A 64 -5.50 -2.37 -6.84
CA LEU A 64 -4.26 -2.81 -7.48
C LEU A 64 -3.68 -4.04 -6.78
N LEU A 65 -3.68 -4.07 -5.44
CA LEU A 65 -3.21 -5.20 -4.64
C LEU A 65 -4.08 -6.45 -4.83
N SER A 66 -5.40 -6.30 -4.85
CA SER A 66 -6.33 -7.40 -5.10
C SER A 66 -6.21 -7.94 -6.53
N ARG A 67 -6.08 -7.07 -7.55
CA ARG A 67 -5.78 -7.47 -8.94
C ARG A 67 -4.45 -8.22 -9.06
N ARG A 68 -3.40 -7.78 -8.35
CA ARG A 68 -2.10 -8.50 -8.29
C ARG A 68 -2.25 -9.86 -7.61
N TYR A 69 -2.96 -9.93 -6.49
CA TYR A 69 -3.23 -11.18 -5.77
C TYR A 69 -4.01 -12.19 -6.63
N ALA A 70 -5.04 -11.72 -7.35
CA ALA A 70 -5.85 -12.53 -8.25
C ALA A 70 -5.03 -13.07 -9.44
N ARG A 71 -4.20 -12.24 -10.07
CA ARG A 71 -3.28 -12.67 -11.14
C ARG A 71 -2.31 -13.74 -10.68
N LEU A 72 -1.66 -13.56 -9.54
CA LEU A 72 -0.77 -14.57 -8.96
C LEU A 72 -1.52 -15.86 -8.60
N SER A 73 -2.79 -15.75 -8.21
CA SER A 73 -3.66 -16.92 -8.00
C SER A 73 -3.99 -17.71 -9.24
N HIS A 74 -4.15 -17.00 -10.34
CA HIS A 74 -4.48 -17.60 -11.60
C HIS A 74 -3.28 -18.39 -12.12
N TRP A 75 -2.12 -17.74 -12.20
CA TRP A 75 -0.90 -18.35 -12.72
C TRP A 75 -0.40 -19.55 -11.92
N THR A 76 -0.54 -19.53 -10.59
CA THR A 76 -0.21 -20.70 -9.75
C THR A 76 -1.07 -21.92 -10.06
N ARG A 77 -2.36 -21.73 -10.38
CA ARG A 77 -3.27 -22.83 -10.76
C ARG A 77 -2.99 -23.34 -12.17
N VAL A 78 -2.71 -22.43 -13.10
CA VAL A 78 -2.35 -22.79 -14.49
C VAL A 78 -1.06 -23.61 -14.53
N ALA A 79 -0.02 -23.18 -13.81
CA ALA A 79 1.26 -23.89 -13.76
C ALA A 79 1.10 -25.32 -13.20
N ALA A 80 0.31 -25.50 -12.14
CA ALA A 80 0.03 -26.81 -11.57
C ALA A 80 -0.75 -27.72 -12.55
N ALA A 81 -1.73 -27.18 -13.27
CA ALA A 81 -2.48 -27.94 -14.27
C ALA A 81 -1.57 -28.41 -15.42
N VAL A 82 -0.75 -27.51 -15.97
CA VAL A 82 0.21 -27.83 -17.03
C VAL A 82 1.20 -28.92 -16.57
N SER A 83 1.70 -28.82 -15.34
CA SER A 83 2.61 -29.83 -14.77
C SER A 83 1.97 -31.21 -14.73
N ASN A 84 0.73 -31.33 -14.24
CA ASN A 84 0.05 -32.63 -14.13
C ASN A 84 -0.31 -33.22 -15.49
N VAL A 85 -0.66 -32.40 -16.49
CA VAL A 85 -0.85 -32.87 -17.88
C VAL A 85 0.45 -33.46 -18.42
N MET A 86 1.56 -32.74 -18.28
CA MET A 86 2.86 -33.23 -18.75
C MET A 86 3.28 -34.51 -18.04
N SER A 87 3.13 -34.61 -16.72
CA SER A 87 3.43 -35.84 -15.97
C SER A 87 2.57 -37.02 -16.40
N SER A 88 1.29 -36.79 -16.71
CA SER A 88 0.40 -37.86 -17.21
C SER A 88 0.86 -38.38 -18.57
N ILE A 89 1.27 -37.48 -19.48
CA ILE A 89 1.78 -37.84 -20.81
C ILE A 89 3.08 -38.64 -20.70
N LEU A 90 4.05 -38.14 -19.92
CA LEU A 90 5.35 -38.82 -19.77
C LEU A 90 5.21 -40.20 -19.11
N ALA A 91 4.35 -40.32 -18.09
CA ALA A 91 4.06 -41.59 -17.44
C ALA A 91 3.40 -42.59 -18.40
N ALA A 92 2.44 -42.15 -19.23
CA ALA A 92 1.81 -43.00 -20.24
C ALA A 92 2.81 -43.50 -21.29
N VAL A 93 3.77 -42.66 -21.70
CA VAL A 93 4.84 -43.05 -22.61
C VAL A 93 5.75 -44.11 -21.99
N ILE A 94 6.18 -43.92 -20.73
CA ILE A 94 7.00 -44.92 -20.02
C ILE A 94 6.24 -46.25 -19.91
N GLU A 95 4.96 -46.21 -19.54
CA GLU A 95 4.15 -47.41 -19.41
C GLU A 95 4.00 -48.17 -20.74
N ALA A 96 3.78 -47.46 -21.85
CA ALA A 96 3.76 -48.08 -23.18
C ALA A 96 5.08 -48.79 -23.52
N ILE A 97 6.22 -48.18 -23.16
CA ILE A 97 7.53 -48.80 -23.35
C ILE A 97 7.69 -50.04 -22.45
N MET A 98 7.25 -49.98 -21.19
CA MET A 98 7.37 -51.11 -20.26
C MET A 98 6.51 -52.30 -20.69
N ILE A 99 5.26 -52.03 -21.11
CA ILE A 99 4.38 -53.05 -21.68
C ILE A 99 5.03 -53.71 -22.89
N TYR A 100 5.60 -52.92 -23.80
CA TYR A 100 6.27 -53.45 -25.00
C TYR A 100 7.47 -54.35 -24.65
N VAL A 101 8.32 -53.92 -23.72
CA VAL A 101 9.49 -54.68 -23.25
C VAL A 101 9.05 -56.00 -22.60
N ILE A 102 8.09 -55.95 -21.68
CA ILE A 102 7.56 -57.13 -20.98
C ILE A 102 6.93 -58.10 -21.98
N TYR A 103 6.12 -57.59 -22.91
CA TYR A 103 5.50 -58.39 -23.97
C TYR A 103 6.55 -59.10 -24.82
N LYS A 104 7.57 -58.36 -25.31
CA LYS A 104 8.65 -58.95 -26.11
C LYS A 104 9.40 -60.02 -25.33
N TYR A 105 9.75 -59.78 -24.07
CA TYR A 105 10.41 -60.77 -23.22
C TYR A 105 9.60 -62.07 -23.10
N TYR A 106 8.33 -61.99 -22.71
CA TYR A 106 7.51 -63.19 -22.51
C TYR A 106 7.21 -63.95 -23.82
N ARG A 107 7.16 -63.25 -24.95
CA ARG A 107 6.94 -63.89 -26.26
C ARG A 107 8.17 -64.59 -26.82
N THR A 108 9.38 -64.12 -26.53
CA THR A 108 10.61 -64.65 -27.13
C THR A 108 11.49 -65.46 -26.19
N ARG A 109 11.23 -65.47 -24.88
CA ARG A 109 12.01 -66.22 -23.86
C ARG A 109 12.14 -67.73 -24.07
N HIS A 110 11.26 -68.33 -24.87
CA HIS A 110 11.27 -69.78 -25.14
C HIS A 110 11.93 -70.14 -26.48
N ILE A 111 12.31 -69.15 -27.29
CA ILE A 111 12.95 -69.37 -28.60
C ILE A 111 14.38 -69.86 -28.37
N GLN A 112 14.81 -70.86 -29.13
CA GLN A 112 16.19 -71.34 -29.13
C GLN A 112 16.98 -70.64 -30.23
N THR A 113 18.24 -70.30 -29.95
CA THR A 113 19.12 -69.64 -30.92
C THR A 113 19.97 -70.67 -31.67
N PRO A 114 20.24 -70.51 -32.97
CA PRO A 114 21.03 -71.48 -33.74
C PRO A 114 22.49 -71.59 -33.29
N ARG A 115 23.10 -70.48 -32.81
CA ARG A 115 24.52 -70.42 -32.43
C ARG A 115 24.81 -70.66 -30.95
N GLN A 116 23.82 -70.59 -30.06
CA GLN A 116 24.02 -70.74 -28.61
C GLN A 116 23.06 -71.78 -28.04
N SER A 117 23.48 -72.53 -27.01
CA SER A 117 22.67 -73.57 -26.38
C SER A 117 21.55 -73.03 -25.47
N TRP A 118 21.28 -71.73 -25.52
CA TRP A 118 20.29 -71.05 -24.68
C TRP A 118 19.46 -70.04 -25.50
N GLY A 119 18.37 -69.54 -24.91
CA GLY A 119 17.46 -68.59 -25.55
C GLY A 119 18.01 -67.15 -25.64
N PRO A 120 17.24 -66.22 -26.23
CA PRO A 120 17.73 -64.86 -26.58
C PRO A 120 17.93 -63.90 -25.39
N TRP A 121 17.58 -64.32 -24.17
CA TRP A 121 17.63 -63.50 -22.95
C TRP A 121 18.60 -64.10 -21.94
N PRO A 122 19.02 -63.35 -20.89
CA PRO A 122 19.89 -63.88 -19.86
C PRO A 122 19.32 -65.16 -19.25
N ARG A 123 20.19 -66.13 -18.91
CA ARG A 123 19.77 -67.41 -18.29
C ARG A 123 18.93 -67.22 -17.03
N ASN A 124 19.31 -66.26 -16.19
CA ASN A 124 18.61 -65.90 -14.96
C ASN A 124 18.30 -64.39 -15.00
N PRO A 125 17.24 -63.98 -15.74
CA PRO A 125 16.98 -62.58 -16.00
C PRO A 125 16.41 -61.88 -14.77
N VAL A 126 16.95 -60.71 -14.45
CA VAL A 126 16.46 -59.85 -13.37
C VAL A 126 15.38 -58.92 -13.92
N LEU A 127 14.12 -59.19 -13.56
CA LEU A 127 12.95 -58.48 -14.14
C LEU A 127 12.40 -57.34 -13.28
N TRP A 128 12.72 -57.33 -11.98
CA TRP A 128 12.12 -56.38 -11.03
C TRP A 128 12.30 -54.89 -11.43
N PRO A 129 13.40 -54.44 -12.07
CA PRO A 129 13.52 -53.03 -12.46
C PRO A 129 12.46 -52.60 -13.48
N THR A 130 12.08 -53.51 -14.39
CA THR A 130 11.03 -53.29 -15.39
C THR A 130 9.65 -53.17 -14.76
N PHE A 131 9.32 -54.06 -13.83
CA PHE A 131 8.05 -54.02 -13.11
C PHE A 131 7.95 -52.83 -12.14
N MET A 132 9.06 -52.44 -11.50
CA MET A 132 9.12 -51.26 -10.65
C MET A 132 8.79 -49.99 -11.44
N LEU A 133 9.42 -49.79 -12.61
CA LEU A 133 9.19 -48.61 -13.44
C LEU A 133 7.76 -48.56 -14.01
N SER A 134 7.18 -49.71 -14.38
CA SER A 134 5.78 -49.80 -14.79
C SER A 134 4.83 -49.43 -13.64
N ALA A 135 5.03 -50.00 -12.45
CA ALA A 135 4.21 -49.67 -11.28
C ALA A 135 4.29 -48.17 -10.90
N LEU A 136 5.48 -47.57 -10.99
CA LEU A 136 5.67 -46.15 -10.72
C LEU A 136 5.00 -45.26 -11.78
N ALA A 137 5.04 -45.65 -13.05
CA ALA A 137 4.37 -44.94 -14.15
C ALA A 137 2.84 -44.99 -14.00
N ILE A 138 2.27 -46.16 -13.71
CA ILE A 138 0.83 -46.32 -13.45
C ILE A 138 0.39 -45.45 -12.27
N LEU A 139 1.10 -45.52 -11.14
CA LEU A 139 0.78 -44.72 -9.96
C LEU A 139 0.84 -43.22 -10.27
N THR A 140 1.87 -42.79 -11.01
CA THR A 140 2.03 -41.39 -11.42
C THR A 140 0.87 -40.92 -12.29
N PHE A 141 0.46 -41.73 -13.28
CA PHE A 141 -0.66 -41.44 -14.16
C PHE A 141 -1.98 -41.31 -13.39
N VAL A 142 -2.29 -42.26 -12.51
CA VAL A 142 -3.52 -42.26 -11.71
C VAL A 142 -3.60 -41.02 -10.82
N VAL A 143 -2.51 -40.69 -10.11
CA VAL A 143 -2.51 -39.54 -9.20
C VAL A 143 -2.54 -38.21 -9.98
N ALA A 144 -1.83 -38.11 -11.11
CA ALA A 144 -1.88 -36.90 -11.95
C ALA A 144 -3.29 -36.67 -12.52
N LEU A 145 -3.98 -37.73 -12.96
CA LEU A 145 -5.37 -37.66 -13.42
C LEU A 145 -6.32 -37.26 -12.29
N ALA A 146 -6.17 -37.84 -11.10
CA ALA A 146 -6.97 -37.47 -9.93
C ALA A 146 -6.81 -35.97 -9.56
N GLN A 147 -5.59 -35.43 -9.65
CA GLN A 147 -5.33 -34.00 -9.41
C GLN A 147 -5.97 -33.10 -10.47
N LEU A 148 -5.99 -33.51 -11.74
CA LEU A 148 -6.68 -32.79 -12.82
C LEU A 148 -8.19 -32.76 -12.60
N ILE A 149 -8.79 -33.91 -12.25
CA ILE A 149 -10.22 -34.02 -11.94
C ILE A 149 -10.57 -33.16 -10.71
N ALA A 150 -9.75 -33.19 -9.66
CA ALA A 150 -9.94 -32.38 -8.46
C ALA A 150 -9.87 -30.87 -8.76
N ALA A 151 -8.99 -30.46 -9.69
CA ALA A 151 -8.88 -29.07 -10.12
C ALA A 151 -10.14 -28.59 -10.88
N CYS A 152 -10.75 -29.46 -11.69
CA CYS A 152 -12.02 -29.17 -12.39
C CYS A 152 -13.21 -29.07 -11.42
N CYS A 153 -13.25 -29.88 -10.36
CA CYS A 153 -14.39 -29.99 -9.45
C CYS A 153 -14.41 -28.98 -8.28
N ARG A 154 -13.52 -27.98 -8.24
CA ARG A 154 -13.49 -26.87 -7.26
C ARG A 154 -13.45 -27.28 -5.77
N ALA A 155 -12.81 -28.39 -5.40
CA ALA A 155 -12.57 -28.72 -3.99
C ALA A 155 -11.53 -27.74 -3.38
N LYS A 156 -11.98 -26.80 -2.53
CA LYS A 156 -11.24 -25.56 -2.26
C LYS A 156 -10.13 -25.61 -1.18
N HIS A 157 -10.10 -26.59 -0.28
CA HIS A 157 -9.19 -26.53 0.89
C HIS A 157 -8.35 -27.78 1.15
N GLN A 158 -8.83 -28.97 0.82
CA GLN A 158 -8.05 -30.21 1.00
C GLN A 158 -7.03 -30.44 -0.14
N VAL A 159 -7.29 -29.92 -1.34
CA VAL A 159 -6.49 -30.18 -2.55
C VAL A 159 -5.06 -29.63 -2.46
N THR A 160 -4.83 -28.49 -1.79
CA THR A 160 -3.50 -27.86 -1.73
C THR A 160 -2.51 -28.69 -0.90
N PHE A 161 -2.94 -29.27 0.21
CA PHE A 161 -2.07 -30.10 1.07
C PHE A 161 -1.68 -31.41 0.37
N PHE A 162 -2.67 -32.11 -0.20
CA PHE A 162 -2.42 -33.34 -0.94
C PHE A 162 -1.59 -33.10 -2.21
N SER A 163 -1.74 -31.94 -2.86
CA SER A 163 -0.91 -31.57 -4.02
C SER A 163 0.56 -31.36 -3.65
N VAL A 164 0.87 -30.70 -2.54
CA VAL A 164 2.27 -30.52 -2.07
C VAL A 164 2.91 -31.86 -1.70
N LEU A 165 2.17 -32.70 -0.95
CA LEU A 165 2.64 -34.01 -0.54
C LEU A 165 2.90 -34.92 -1.76
N TYR A 166 2.02 -34.90 -2.74
CA TYR A 166 2.19 -35.62 -4.01
C TYR A 166 3.44 -35.16 -4.76
N THR A 167 3.65 -33.84 -4.87
CA THR A 167 4.82 -33.30 -5.57
C THR A 167 6.14 -33.78 -4.93
N LEU A 168 6.24 -33.73 -3.60
CA LEU A 168 7.45 -34.16 -2.89
C LEU A 168 7.70 -35.67 -3.06
N THR A 169 6.65 -36.48 -2.89
CA THR A 169 6.75 -37.94 -3.04
C THR A 169 7.09 -38.35 -4.48
N SER A 170 6.53 -37.66 -5.48
CA SER A 170 6.82 -37.90 -6.89
C SER A 170 8.25 -37.52 -7.29
N LEU A 171 8.78 -36.40 -6.78
CA LEU A 171 10.19 -36.00 -6.99
C LEU A 171 11.16 -37.04 -6.42
N LEU A 172 10.89 -37.52 -5.21
CA LEU A 172 11.69 -38.55 -4.57
C LEU A 172 11.61 -39.88 -5.34
N ALA A 173 10.40 -40.31 -5.72
CA ALA A 173 10.19 -41.58 -6.39
C ALA A 173 10.90 -41.65 -7.75
N TRP A 174 10.77 -40.61 -8.59
CA TRP A 174 11.43 -40.57 -9.90
C TRP A 174 12.94 -40.32 -9.82
N GLY A 175 13.41 -39.55 -8.83
CA GLY A 175 14.83 -39.40 -8.56
C GLY A 175 15.48 -40.73 -8.14
N VAL A 176 14.82 -41.47 -7.24
CA VAL A 176 15.25 -42.81 -6.84
C VAL A 176 15.20 -43.78 -8.03
N ALA A 177 14.13 -43.78 -8.82
CA ALA A 177 14.01 -44.63 -9.99
C ALA A 177 15.12 -44.37 -11.03
N ALA A 178 15.46 -43.09 -11.30
CA ALA A 178 16.54 -42.72 -12.21
C ALA A 178 17.93 -43.16 -11.70
N ALA A 179 18.15 -43.15 -10.38
CA ALA A 179 19.37 -43.63 -9.74
C ALA A 179 19.45 -45.17 -9.77
N LEU A 180 18.38 -45.85 -9.35
CA LEU A 180 18.27 -47.31 -9.38
C LEU A 180 18.45 -47.86 -10.79
N TYR A 181 17.90 -47.19 -11.81
CA TYR A 181 18.12 -47.54 -13.20
C TYR A 181 19.61 -47.64 -13.56
N ARG A 182 20.44 -46.69 -13.08
CA ARG A 182 21.88 -46.71 -13.37
C ARG A 182 22.63 -47.77 -12.59
N ILE A 183 22.24 -48.01 -11.34
CA ILE A 183 22.87 -49.01 -10.46
C ILE A 183 22.58 -50.42 -10.94
N PHE A 184 21.34 -50.68 -11.36
CA PHE A 184 20.86 -52.02 -11.72
C PHE A 184 20.84 -52.27 -13.22
N LYS A 185 21.41 -51.38 -14.05
CA LYS A 185 21.70 -51.66 -15.46
C LYS A 185 22.96 -52.53 -15.54
N THR A 186 22.75 -53.82 -15.68
CA THR A 186 23.72 -54.91 -15.67
C THR A 186 23.53 -55.81 -16.90
N ASP A 187 24.40 -56.80 -17.05
CA ASP A 187 24.26 -57.84 -18.07
C ASP A 187 23.15 -58.86 -17.76
N LYS A 188 22.46 -58.77 -16.62
CA LYS A 188 21.45 -59.76 -16.19
C LYS A 188 20.01 -59.25 -16.26
N ASP A 189 19.79 -57.95 -16.32
CA ASP A 189 18.46 -57.38 -16.49
C ASP A 189 18.15 -57.09 -17.96
N LEU A 190 16.88 -56.88 -18.26
CA LEU A 190 16.40 -56.66 -19.64
C LEU A 190 16.99 -55.39 -20.27
N TRP A 191 17.41 -54.41 -19.48
CA TRP A 191 17.82 -53.09 -19.93
C TRP A 191 19.28 -53.04 -20.34
N GLY A 192 20.16 -53.60 -19.51
CA GLY A 192 21.56 -53.70 -19.85
C GLY A 192 21.80 -54.79 -20.91
N TRP A 193 21.11 -55.93 -20.82
CA TRP A 193 21.23 -57.01 -21.82
C TRP A 193 20.93 -56.56 -23.23
N SER A 194 19.82 -55.83 -23.43
CA SER A 194 19.39 -55.39 -24.77
C SER A 194 20.41 -54.48 -25.48
N CYS A 195 21.35 -53.90 -24.73
CA CYS A 195 22.39 -53.01 -25.26
C CYS A 195 23.75 -53.70 -25.46
N LEU A 196 23.90 -54.98 -25.11
CA LEU A 196 25.14 -55.73 -25.28
C LEU A 196 25.34 -56.15 -26.74
N ASP A 197 26.60 -56.36 -27.14
CA ASP A 197 26.91 -56.82 -28.50
C ASP A 197 26.42 -58.26 -28.74
N VAL A 198 26.43 -59.11 -27.71
CA VAL A 198 25.84 -60.47 -27.77
C VAL A 198 24.36 -60.44 -28.13
N ALA A 199 23.61 -59.42 -27.68
CA ALA A 199 22.21 -59.28 -28.04
C ALA A 199 22.03 -58.90 -29.53
N LYS A 200 22.94 -58.12 -30.11
CA LYS A 200 22.92 -57.79 -31.55
C LYS A 200 23.19 -59.03 -32.40
N GLU A 201 24.16 -59.86 -32.02
CA GLU A 201 24.44 -61.13 -32.72
C GLU A 201 23.22 -62.06 -32.72
N ILE A 202 22.50 -62.14 -31.60
CA ILE A 202 21.26 -62.92 -31.49
C ILE A 202 20.14 -62.33 -32.37
N GLN A 203 20.05 -60.99 -32.46
CA GLN A 203 19.11 -60.32 -33.36
C GLN A 203 19.40 -60.63 -34.83
N ASP A 204 20.67 -60.68 -35.24
CA ASP A 204 21.06 -61.01 -36.61
C ASP A 204 20.66 -62.45 -36.98
N ASP A 205 20.72 -63.38 -36.03
CA ASP A 205 20.30 -64.77 -36.22
C ASP A 205 18.77 -64.97 -36.24
N LEU A 206 18.02 -64.25 -35.42
CA LEU A 206 16.56 -64.39 -35.30
C LEU A 206 15.76 -63.48 -36.26
N GLY A 207 16.42 -62.44 -36.80
CA GLY A 207 15.80 -61.39 -37.60
C GLY A 207 15.09 -60.33 -36.76
N SER A 208 15.17 -59.08 -37.21
CA SER A 208 14.59 -57.90 -36.54
C SER A 208 13.07 -57.94 -36.39
N GLN A 209 12.37 -58.70 -37.24
CA GLN A 209 10.91 -58.88 -37.14
C GLN A 209 10.50 -59.64 -35.86
N VAL A 210 11.34 -60.56 -35.41
CA VAL A 210 11.08 -61.36 -34.20
C VAL A 210 11.52 -60.57 -32.97
N LEU A 211 12.77 -60.11 -32.94
CA LEU A 211 13.36 -59.43 -31.79
C LEU A 211 14.39 -58.38 -32.22
N ASP A 212 14.05 -57.11 -31.99
CA ASP A 212 14.93 -55.97 -32.28
C ASP A 212 15.48 -55.38 -30.97
N PHE A 213 16.65 -55.84 -30.58
CA PHE A 213 17.40 -55.38 -29.40
C PHE A 213 17.92 -53.95 -29.58
N GLN A 214 18.17 -53.49 -30.80
CA GLN A 214 18.58 -52.11 -31.04
C GLN A 214 17.44 -51.12 -30.71
N VAL A 215 16.21 -51.44 -31.12
CA VAL A 215 15.01 -50.69 -30.74
C VAL A 215 14.77 -50.80 -29.24
N LEU A 216 14.85 -51.99 -28.66
CA LEU A 216 14.68 -52.20 -27.20
C LEU A 216 15.68 -51.37 -26.40
N CYS A 217 16.97 -51.42 -26.72
CA CYS A 217 18.01 -50.62 -26.07
C CYS A 217 17.74 -49.11 -26.17
N LYS A 218 17.29 -48.63 -27.33
CA LYS A 218 16.99 -47.21 -27.56
C LYS A 218 15.79 -46.74 -26.74
N ILE A 219 14.65 -47.44 -26.80
CA ILE A 219 13.43 -47.04 -26.08
C ILE A 219 13.61 -47.17 -24.56
N GLN A 220 14.32 -48.20 -24.11
CA GLN A 220 14.68 -48.41 -22.71
C GLN A 220 15.63 -47.31 -22.21
N GLY A 221 16.66 -46.97 -23.00
CA GLY A 221 17.55 -45.84 -22.73
C GLY A 221 16.83 -44.49 -22.68
N ASN A 222 15.87 -44.27 -23.60
CA ASN A 222 15.05 -43.05 -23.61
C ASN A 222 14.11 -42.98 -22.40
N SER A 223 13.64 -44.12 -21.86
CA SER A 223 12.82 -44.15 -20.65
C SER A 223 13.54 -43.56 -19.44
N TRP A 224 14.86 -43.76 -19.35
CA TRP A 224 15.70 -43.12 -18.33
C TRP A 224 15.80 -41.60 -18.51
N ALA A 225 15.95 -41.12 -19.75
CA ALA A 225 15.94 -39.69 -20.04
C ALA A 225 14.59 -39.05 -19.69
N ILE A 226 13.48 -39.75 -19.94
CA ILE A 226 12.13 -39.31 -19.56
C ILE A 226 11.98 -39.22 -18.03
N ALA A 227 12.50 -40.20 -17.27
CA ALA A 227 12.47 -40.16 -15.80
C ALA A 227 13.23 -38.95 -15.21
N ILE A 228 14.36 -38.57 -15.80
CA ILE A 228 15.10 -37.36 -15.42
C ILE A 228 14.32 -36.10 -15.79
N ALA A 229 13.77 -36.05 -17.02
CA ALA A 229 12.98 -34.93 -17.48
C ALA A 229 11.75 -34.71 -16.59
N GLU A 230 11.10 -35.77 -16.12
CA GLU A 230 9.97 -35.70 -15.20
C GLU A 230 10.37 -35.10 -13.84
N SER A 231 11.48 -35.56 -13.28
CA SER A 231 12.02 -35.05 -12.01
C SER A 231 12.40 -33.56 -12.12
N GLY A 232 13.08 -33.19 -13.20
CA GLY A 232 13.50 -31.81 -13.46
C GLY A 232 12.31 -30.87 -13.67
N LEU A 233 11.34 -31.27 -14.49
CA LEU A 233 10.13 -30.47 -14.76
C LEU A 233 9.33 -30.21 -13.47
N LYS A 234 9.11 -31.25 -12.66
CA LYS A 234 8.41 -31.12 -11.38
C LYS A 234 9.16 -30.20 -10.40
N ALA A 235 10.49 -30.27 -10.36
CA ALA A 235 11.30 -29.44 -9.46
C ALA A 235 11.18 -27.94 -9.83
N ILE A 236 11.30 -27.62 -11.13
CA ILE A 236 11.21 -26.25 -11.64
C ILE A 236 9.82 -25.65 -11.35
N ILE A 237 8.75 -26.37 -11.69
CA ILE A 237 7.38 -25.86 -11.51
C ILE A 237 7.05 -25.69 -10.01
N SER A 238 7.53 -26.60 -9.16
CA SER A 238 7.30 -26.54 -7.71
C SER A 238 8.05 -25.39 -7.06
N GLY A 239 9.28 -25.10 -7.50
CA GLY A 239 10.04 -23.93 -7.07
C GLY A 239 9.33 -22.62 -7.43
N LEU A 240 8.82 -22.50 -8.66
CA LEU A 240 8.03 -21.35 -9.11
C LEU A 240 6.72 -21.20 -8.33
N ALA A 241 6.01 -22.31 -8.09
CA ALA A 241 4.79 -22.31 -7.30
C ALA A 241 5.03 -21.87 -5.84
N PHE A 242 6.13 -22.33 -5.23
CA PHE A 242 6.53 -21.95 -3.89
C PHE A 242 6.89 -20.46 -3.79
N TYR A 243 7.64 -19.93 -4.76
CA TYR A 243 7.93 -18.50 -4.86
C TYR A 243 6.65 -17.65 -4.91
N PHE A 244 5.71 -18.02 -5.79
CA PHE A 244 4.44 -17.31 -5.89
C PHE A 244 3.57 -17.47 -4.64
N TYR A 245 3.60 -18.62 -3.97
CA TYR A 245 2.92 -18.83 -2.69
C TYR A 245 3.43 -17.86 -1.62
N LEU A 246 4.74 -17.72 -1.45
CA LEU A 246 5.34 -16.76 -0.52
C LEU A 246 4.91 -15.32 -0.85
N LYS A 247 4.92 -14.94 -2.13
CA LYS A 247 4.49 -13.61 -2.56
C LYS A 247 3.00 -13.37 -2.26
N ARG A 248 2.14 -14.36 -2.50
CA ARG A 248 0.70 -14.28 -2.22
C ARG A 248 0.39 -14.20 -0.72
N ARG A 249 1.14 -14.92 0.12
CA ARG A 249 1.02 -14.83 1.59
C ARG A 249 1.34 -13.42 2.08
N SER A 250 2.39 -12.79 1.53
CA SER A 250 2.74 -11.39 1.84
C SER A 250 1.63 -10.40 1.43
N LEU A 251 1.12 -10.53 0.19
CA LEU A 251 0.02 -9.68 -0.30
C LEU A 251 -1.27 -9.84 0.51
N LYS A 252 -1.61 -11.07 0.94
CA LYS A 252 -2.77 -11.32 1.79
C LYS A 252 -2.65 -10.63 3.16
N LYS A 253 -1.45 -10.64 3.76
CA LYS A 253 -1.18 -9.92 5.01
C LYS A 253 -1.31 -8.40 4.84
N GLN A 254 -0.83 -7.85 3.73
CA GLN A 254 -0.97 -6.43 3.41
C GLN A 254 -2.44 -6.04 3.23
N LEU A 255 -3.20 -6.81 2.44
CA LEU A 255 -4.63 -6.55 2.21
C LEU A 255 -5.46 -6.60 3.50
N ALA A 256 -5.17 -7.55 4.40
CA ALA A 256 -5.84 -7.65 5.70
C ALA A 256 -5.51 -6.47 6.62
N ARG A 257 -4.26 -5.98 6.60
CA ARG A 257 -3.84 -4.80 7.35
C ARG A 257 -4.52 -3.54 6.83
N ASP A 258 -4.51 -3.33 5.51
CA ASP A 258 -5.13 -2.16 4.89
C ASP A 258 -6.64 -2.15 5.14
N SER A 259 -7.32 -3.30 5.03
CA SER A 259 -8.76 -3.41 5.35
C SER A 259 -9.08 -3.17 6.83
N ALA A 260 -8.27 -3.69 7.75
CA ALA A 260 -8.46 -3.46 9.19
C ALA A 260 -8.23 -1.99 9.57
N TYR A 261 -7.23 -1.36 8.95
CA TYR A 261 -6.95 0.06 9.12
C TYR A 261 -8.09 0.94 8.61
N GLU A 262 -8.62 0.68 7.41
CA GLU A 262 -9.78 1.42 6.88
C GLU A 262 -11.03 1.23 7.74
N ASN A 263 -11.29 0.02 8.25
CA ASN A 263 -12.41 -0.23 9.15
C ASN A 263 -12.24 0.49 10.50
N TYR A 264 -11.03 0.50 11.06
CA TYR A 264 -10.72 1.27 12.27
C TYR A 264 -10.87 2.77 12.03
N LYS A 265 -10.35 3.29 10.92
CA LYS A 265 -10.51 4.68 10.49
C LYS A 265 -11.99 5.05 10.37
N ASN A 266 -12.79 4.24 9.67
CA ASN A 266 -14.22 4.46 9.50
C ASN A 266 -14.99 4.39 10.82
N PHE A 267 -14.67 3.43 11.69
CA PHE A 267 -15.28 3.31 13.01
C PHE A 267 -15.03 4.56 13.86
N ILE A 268 -13.78 5.01 13.91
CA ILE A 268 -13.41 6.20 14.68
C ILE A 268 -14.03 7.47 14.09
N MET A 269 -14.05 7.61 12.75
CA MET A 269 -14.76 8.71 12.07
C MET A 269 -16.27 8.69 12.33
N SER A 270 -16.89 7.51 12.49
CA SER A 270 -18.32 7.35 12.80
C SER A 270 -18.67 7.61 14.28
N SER A 271 -17.70 7.52 15.18
CA SER A 271 -17.91 7.65 16.63
C SER A 271 -17.63 9.05 17.18
N ALA A 272 -16.90 9.91 16.45
CA ALA A 272 -16.62 11.28 16.87
C ALA A 272 -17.79 12.21 16.48
N LYS A 273 -18.21 13.13 17.37
CA LYS A 273 -19.14 14.20 16.98
C LYS A 273 -18.47 15.06 15.90
N PRO A 274 -18.98 15.10 14.66
CA PRO A 274 -18.37 15.86 13.58
C PRO A 274 -18.28 17.36 13.92
N PHE A 275 -17.26 18.02 13.39
CA PHE A 275 -17.15 19.47 13.41
C PHE A 275 -17.87 20.03 12.18
N HIS A 276 -18.83 20.93 12.39
CA HIS A 276 -19.64 21.50 11.30
C HIS A 276 -19.52 23.02 11.22
N LYS A 277 -19.38 23.72 12.34
CA LYS A 277 -19.31 25.18 12.39
C LYS A 277 -17.88 25.66 12.52
N VAL A 278 -17.28 26.08 11.41
CA VAL A 278 -15.86 26.44 11.34
C VAL A 278 -15.71 27.93 11.14
N THR A 279 -15.04 28.59 12.09
CA THR A 279 -14.68 30.00 12.00
C THR A 279 -13.22 30.14 11.59
N VAL A 280 -12.94 31.02 10.62
CA VAL A 280 -11.58 31.33 10.17
C VAL A 280 -11.24 32.78 10.49
N PHE A 281 -10.13 33.02 11.17
CA PHE A 281 -9.51 34.34 11.32
C PHE A 281 -8.27 34.44 10.44
N GLY A 282 -8.08 35.54 9.71
CA GLY A 282 -7.01 35.66 8.71
C GLY A 282 -7.38 35.13 7.31
N ALA A 283 -8.66 35.13 6.95
CA ALA A 283 -9.14 34.65 5.65
C ALA A 283 -8.92 35.64 4.47
N GLY A 284 -8.35 36.82 4.73
CA GLY A 284 -8.17 37.87 3.72
C GLY A 284 -7.00 37.61 2.76
N GLY A 285 -6.92 38.40 1.69
CA GLY A 285 -5.86 38.32 0.70
C GLY A 285 -5.90 37.04 -0.14
N THR A 286 -4.72 36.50 -0.48
CA THR A 286 -4.55 35.39 -1.43
C THR A 286 -3.77 34.21 -0.84
N ASN A 287 -3.61 34.15 0.48
CA ASN A 287 -2.77 33.14 1.16
C ASN A 287 -3.62 32.03 1.81
N ILE A 288 -3.04 31.20 2.69
CA ILE A 288 -3.65 29.96 3.19
C ILE A 288 -5.08 30.12 3.74
N GLY A 289 -5.39 31.22 4.44
CA GLY A 289 -6.75 31.48 4.94
C GLY A 289 -7.80 31.64 3.84
N HIS A 290 -7.45 32.29 2.72
CA HIS A 290 -8.31 32.41 1.54
C HIS A 290 -8.62 31.03 0.94
N HIS A 291 -7.58 30.22 0.75
CA HIS A 291 -7.72 28.87 0.21
C HIS A 291 -8.50 27.94 1.16
N LEU A 292 -8.31 28.08 2.48
CA LEU A 292 -9.02 27.31 3.49
C LEU A 292 -10.53 27.61 3.46
N VAL A 293 -10.92 28.88 3.41
CA VAL A 293 -12.35 29.24 3.28
C VAL A 293 -12.95 28.64 2.01
N LYS A 294 -12.24 28.69 0.87
CA LYS A 294 -12.69 28.07 -0.38
C LYS A 294 -12.85 26.56 -0.26
N ALA A 295 -11.90 25.87 0.39
CA ALA A 295 -11.95 24.43 0.62
C ALA A 295 -13.09 24.02 1.59
N LEU A 296 -13.39 24.85 2.60
CA LEU A 296 -14.53 24.60 3.49
C LEU A 296 -15.86 24.79 2.74
N LEU A 297 -15.99 25.86 1.96
CA LEU A 297 -17.20 26.20 1.21
C LEU A 297 -17.47 25.24 0.03
N SER A 298 -16.47 24.52 -0.47
CA SER A 298 -16.66 23.51 -1.52
C SER A 298 -17.43 22.26 -1.04
N ARG A 299 -17.76 22.20 0.26
CA ARG A 299 -18.49 21.10 0.92
C ARG A 299 -19.80 21.58 1.55
N PRO A 300 -20.76 22.10 0.76
CA PRO A 300 -22.04 22.54 1.28
C PRO A 300 -22.76 21.38 1.97
N GLY A 301 -23.46 21.66 3.07
CA GLY A 301 -24.14 20.64 3.88
C GLY A 301 -23.25 19.94 4.91
N ILE A 302 -21.92 20.03 4.78
CA ILE A 302 -20.98 19.59 5.82
C ILE A 302 -20.59 20.75 6.70
N PHE A 303 -20.12 21.87 6.12
CA PHE A 303 -19.63 23.00 6.90
C PHE A 303 -20.54 24.23 6.82
N THR A 304 -20.74 24.87 7.97
CA THR A 304 -21.15 26.27 8.08
C THR A 304 -19.91 27.09 8.36
N VAL A 305 -19.56 27.98 7.43
CA VAL A 305 -18.29 28.73 7.48
C VAL A 305 -18.54 30.16 7.96
N SER A 306 -17.81 30.57 8.98
CA SER A 306 -17.78 31.96 9.47
C SER A 306 -16.38 32.55 9.30
N ILE A 307 -16.30 33.86 9.09
CA ILE A 307 -15.04 34.60 9.00
C ILE A 307 -15.07 35.72 10.02
N ILE A 308 -14.03 35.85 10.84
CA ILE A 308 -13.80 37.05 11.64
C ILE A 308 -12.92 37.99 10.81
N ALA A 309 -13.40 39.21 10.58
CA ALA A 309 -12.69 40.26 9.89
C ALA A 309 -12.65 41.52 10.75
N ARG A 310 -11.54 42.26 10.70
CA ARG A 310 -11.47 43.60 11.31
C ARG A 310 -12.33 44.57 10.52
N LYS A 311 -12.95 45.57 11.17
CA LYS A 311 -13.75 46.62 10.52
C LYS A 311 -12.94 47.39 9.47
N SER A 312 -11.64 47.58 9.67
CA SER A 312 -10.77 48.21 8.67
C SER A 312 -10.47 47.35 7.44
N SER A 313 -10.77 46.05 7.47
CA SER A 313 -10.45 45.13 6.39
C SER A 313 -11.04 45.58 5.05
N LYS A 314 -10.20 45.58 4.02
CA LYS A 314 -10.60 45.81 2.62
C LYS A 314 -10.65 44.52 1.79
N SER A 315 -10.46 43.38 2.44
CA SER A 315 -10.50 42.08 1.76
C SER A 315 -11.93 41.76 1.32
N THR A 316 -12.05 41.15 0.15
CA THR A 316 -13.28 40.48 -0.29
C THR A 316 -13.22 39.00 0.09
N PHE A 317 -14.37 38.44 0.42
CA PHE A 317 -14.49 37.05 0.85
C PHE A 317 -15.43 36.28 -0.07
N ALA A 318 -15.21 34.97 -0.19
CA ALA A 318 -16.05 34.11 -1.01
C ALA A 318 -17.51 34.12 -0.52
N SER A 319 -18.46 34.17 -1.45
CA SER A 319 -19.89 34.05 -1.14
C SER A 319 -20.19 32.70 -0.46
N GLY A 320 -21.04 32.72 0.57
CA GLY A 320 -21.42 31.52 1.32
C GLY A 320 -20.79 31.43 2.71
N ALA A 321 -19.77 32.21 3.02
CA ALA A 321 -19.29 32.40 4.40
C ALA A 321 -20.01 33.57 5.08
N LYS A 322 -20.33 33.42 6.37
CA LYS A 322 -20.84 34.51 7.20
C LYS A 322 -19.69 35.34 7.72
N VAL A 323 -19.59 36.61 7.31
CA VAL A 323 -18.52 37.51 7.75
C VAL A 323 -18.97 38.31 8.96
N HIS A 324 -18.18 38.26 10.03
CA HIS A 324 -18.35 39.02 11.26
C HIS A 324 -17.28 40.11 11.32
N TYR A 325 -17.71 41.36 11.24
CA TYR A 325 -16.82 42.51 11.37
C TYR A 325 -16.72 42.94 12.83
N VAL A 326 -15.53 42.82 13.40
CA VAL A 326 -15.20 43.20 14.80
C VAL A 326 -14.26 44.40 14.81
N GLU A 327 -14.19 45.11 15.94
CA GLU A 327 -13.25 46.22 16.10
C GLU A 327 -11.79 45.77 15.90
N ASP A 328 -10.96 46.69 15.43
CA ASP A 328 -9.59 46.41 15.01
C ASP A 328 -8.69 45.93 16.17
N GLU A 329 -8.99 46.37 17.39
CA GLU A 329 -8.31 46.01 18.64
C GLU A 329 -8.63 44.58 19.10
N LEU A 330 -9.64 43.95 18.46
CA LEU A 330 -10.20 42.64 18.78
C LEU A 330 -10.63 42.52 20.26
N PRO A 331 -11.64 43.28 20.72
CA PRO A 331 -12.14 43.19 22.08
C PRO A 331 -12.59 41.76 22.40
N HIS A 332 -12.20 41.26 23.57
CA HIS A 332 -12.47 39.87 23.98
C HIS A 332 -13.96 39.51 23.89
N GLU A 333 -14.85 40.38 24.36
CA GLU A 333 -16.30 40.14 24.35
C GLU A 333 -16.86 39.95 22.93
N GLN A 334 -16.42 40.74 21.96
CA GLN A 334 -16.86 40.60 20.56
C GLN A 334 -16.37 39.27 19.95
N LEU A 335 -15.14 38.87 20.25
CA LEU A 335 -14.61 37.59 19.81
C LEU A 335 -15.44 36.44 20.41
N VAL A 336 -15.73 36.49 21.71
CA VAL A 336 -16.55 35.47 22.40
C VAL A 336 -17.95 35.40 21.83
N GLU A 337 -18.57 36.54 21.52
CA GLU A 337 -19.90 36.59 20.91
C GLU A 337 -19.92 35.88 19.55
N VAL A 338 -18.94 36.17 18.68
CA VAL A 338 -18.84 35.53 17.36
C VAL A 338 -18.55 34.03 17.45
N LEU A 339 -17.71 33.63 18.42
CA LEU A 339 -17.27 32.25 18.59
C LEU A 339 -18.30 31.36 19.31
N ARG A 340 -19.31 31.94 19.95
CA ARG A 340 -20.31 31.19 20.71
C ARG A 340 -21.04 30.19 19.81
N GLY A 341 -20.97 28.91 20.18
CA GLY A 341 -21.62 27.82 19.44
C GLY A 341 -20.93 27.43 18.13
N GLN A 342 -19.69 27.89 17.90
CA GLN A 342 -18.80 27.40 16.84
C GLN A 342 -18.08 26.14 17.32
N ASP A 343 -17.81 25.21 16.40
CA ASP A 343 -17.09 23.98 16.71
C ASP A 343 -15.57 24.20 16.68
N VAL A 344 -15.09 24.92 15.66
CA VAL A 344 -13.67 25.07 15.37
C VAL A 344 -13.34 26.55 15.13
N LEU A 345 -12.23 27.01 15.70
CA LEU A 345 -11.58 28.25 15.31
C LEU A 345 -10.23 27.93 14.65
N VAL A 346 -10.07 28.40 13.41
CA VAL A 346 -8.83 28.31 12.65
C VAL A 346 -8.18 29.68 12.56
N SER A 347 -6.97 29.79 13.08
CA SER A 347 -6.10 30.95 12.90
C SER A 347 -5.26 30.77 11.65
N ALA A 348 -5.34 31.72 10.73
CA ALA A 348 -4.59 31.77 9.47
C ALA A 348 -3.85 33.11 9.30
N ILE A 349 -3.39 33.67 10.42
CA ILE A 349 -2.72 34.97 10.46
C ILE A 349 -1.24 34.87 10.09
N GLY A 350 -0.69 35.92 9.48
CA GLY A 350 0.75 36.02 9.25
C GLY A 350 1.52 36.31 10.54
N PHE A 351 2.84 36.07 10.53
CA PHE A 351 3.71 36.29 11.71
C PHE A 351 3.60 37.70 12.30
N GLY A 352 3.42 38.73 11.48
CA GLY A 352 3.27 40.11 11.96
C GLY A 352 2.04 40.36 12.85
N ALA A 353 1.15 39.37 12.98
CA ALA A 353 -0.02 39.41 13.84
C ALA A 353 -0.03 38.28 14.90
N ILE A 354 1.07 37.53 15.07
CA ILE A 354 1.13 36.35 15.95
C ILE A 354 0.76 36.68 17.41
N GLN A 355 1.00 37.91 17.85
CA GLN A 355 0.66 38.37 19.20
C GLN A 355 -0.86 38.42 19.45
N LEU A 356 -1.68 38.40 18.39
CA LEU A 356 -3.14 38.35 18.51
C LEU A 356 -3.65 36.93 18.79
N GLU A 357 -2.81 35.91 18.60
CA GLU A 357 -3.25 34.51 18.68
C GLU A 357 -3.66 34.10 20.09
N THR A 358 -3.00 34.61 21.13
CA THR A 358 -3.40 34.38 22.52
C THR A 358 -4.78 34.95 22.81
N LYS A 359 -5.12 36.15 22.30
CA LYS A 359 -6.48 36.72 22.42
C LYS A 359 -7.56 35.82 21.79
N LEU A 360 -7.24 35.20 20.64
CA LEU A 360 -8.15 34.27 19.96
C LEU A 360 -8.34 32.99 20.76
N ILE A 361 -7.27 32.47 21.36
CA ILE A 361 -7.30 31.28 22.21
C ILE A 361 -8.16 31.55 23.44
N ASP A 362 -7.92 32.66 24.16
CA ASP A 362 -8.69 33.01 25.35
C ASP A 362 -10.19 33.19 25.03
N ALA A 363 -10.51 33.83 23.90
CA ALA A 363 -11.89 33.97 23.45
C ALA A 363 -12.51 32.61 23.04
N ALA A 364 -11.74 31.71 22.43
CA ALA A 364 -12.19 30.37 22.06
C ALA A 364 -12.53 29.53 23.30
N ILE A 365 -11.70 29.61 24.35
CA ILE A 365 -11.95 28.96 25.66
C ILE A 365 -13.25 29.50 26.26
N ALA A 366 -13.37 30.83 26.40
CA ALA A 366 -14.56 31.46 26.99
C ALA A 366 -15.85 31.16 26.20
N ALA A 367 -15.76 31.06 24.87
CA ALA A 367 -16.87 30.68 24.00
C ALA A 367 -17.15 29.16 23.96
N LYS A 368 -16.31 28.34 24.59
CA LYS A 368 -16.36 26.87 24.59
C LYS A 368 -16.25 26.26 23.19
N VAL A 369 -15.40 26.84 22.35
CA VAL A 369 -15.02 26.25 21.06
C VAL A 369 -14.35 24.90 21.33
N ARG A 370 -14.67 23.88 20.54
CA ARG A 370 -14.19 22.51 20.78
C ARG A 370 -12.75 22.32 20.33
N ARG A 371 -12.37 22.92 19.21
CA ARG A 371 -11.05 22.77 18.59
C ARG A 371 -10.45 24.10 18.13
N PHE A 372 -9.19 24.35 18.47
CA PHE A 372 -8.40 25.46 17.93
C PHE A 372 -7.27 24.96 17.02
N LEU A 373 -7.13 25.56 15.83
CA LEU A 373 -6.01 25.32 14.92
C LEU A 373 -5.14 26.59 14.86
N PRO A 374 -3.93 26.60 15.45
CA PRO A 374 -3.03 27.75 15.41
C PRO A 374 -2.44 28.00 14.01
N SER A 375 -1.90 29.20 13.81
CA SER A 375 -1.24 29.61 12.58
C SER A 375 0.15 28.99 12.44
N GLU A 376 0.18 27.73 12.03
CA GLU A 376 1.41 26.93 11.94
C GLU A 376 1.91 26.78 10.49
N TYR A 377 1.14 26.09 9.65
CA TYR A 377 1.22 25.90 8.18
C TYR A 377 2.59 26.14 7.50
N GLY A 378 3.66 25.59 8.06
CA GLY A 378 5.03 25.75 7.56
C GLY A 378 5.91 24.59 8.00
N VAL A 379 7.07 24.92 8.59
CA VAL A 379 7.93 23.94 9.29
C VAL A 379 7.27 23.47 10.58
N ASN A 380 7.84 22.42 11.17
CA ASN A 380 7.46 21.97 12.49
C ASN A 380 8.17 22.76 13.60
N ASN A 381 7.43 23.66 14.27
CA ASN A 381 7.99 24.54 15.31
C ASN A 381 8.19 23.84 16.68
N THR A 382 7.98 22.52 16.79
CA THR A 382 8.37 21.78 18.01
C THR A 382 9.86 21.48 18.09
N TYR A 383 10.62 21.76 17.02
CA TYR A 383 12.05 21.50 16.97
C TYR A 383 12.78 22.64 17.65
N GLN A 384 13.50 22.34 18.73
CA GLN A 384 14.23 23.37 19.46
C GLN A 384 15.25 24.10 18.57
N ALA A 385 15.94 23.37 17.69
CA ALA A 385 16.87 23.98 16.73
C ALA A 385 16.19 25.01 15.80
N ALA A 386 14.94 24.78 15.39
CA ALA A 386 14.19 25.75 14.59
C ALA A 386 13.87 27.01 15.40
N ARG A 387 13.45 26.83 16.66
CA ARG A 387 13.17 27.93 17.58
C ARG A 387 14.42 28.77 17.87
N ASP A 388 15.54 28.11 18.12
CA ASP A 388 16.83 28.77 18.38
C ASP A 388 17.36 29.53 17.16
N LEU A 389 17.07 29.02 15.95
CA LEU A 389 17.47 29.67 14.70
C LEU A 389 16.72 30.99 14.47
N CYS A 390 15.40 30.99 14.64
CA CYS A 390 14.53 32.04 14.13
C CYS A 390 13.46 32.48 15.15
N PRO A 391 13.33 33.79 15.42
CA PRO A 391 12.29 34.32 16.33
C PRO A 391 10.86 34.01 15.87
N VAL A 392 10.65 33.78 14.58
CA VAL A 392 9.33 33.41 14.03
C VAL A 392 8.93 32.01 14.48
N PHE A 393 9.87 31.07 14.39
CA PHE A 393 9.63 29.68 14.80
C PHE A 393 9.51 29.58 16.31
N ASP A 394 10.29 30.35 17.07
CA ASP A 394 10.14 30.39 18.53
C ASP A 394 8.78 30.92 18.97
N ALA A 395 8.34 32.07 18.42
CA ALA A 395 7.03 32.63 18.75
C ALA A 395 5.88 31.67 18.41
N LYS A 396 5.97 30.98 17.27
CA LYS A 396 4.99 29.96 16.86
C LYS A 396 5.01 28.72 17.76
N GLY A 397 6.20 28.22 18.10
CA GLY A 397 6.37 27.13 19.07
C GLY A 397 5.80 27.48 20.45
N ALA A 398 5.97 28.72 20.91
CA ALA A 398 5.40 29.21 22.16
C ALA A 398 3.86 29.21 22.16
N ILE A 399 3.21 29.44 21.02
CA ILE A 399 1.74 29.29 20.91
C ILE A 399 1.32 27.83 21.08
N VAL A 400 2.08 26.88 20.52
CA VAL A 400 1.80 25.45 20.73
C VAL A 400 1.99 25.05 22.18
N ASP A 401 3.02 25.58 22.86
CA ASP A 401 3.24 25.33 24.29
C ASP A 401 2.11 25.94 25.14
N PHE A 402 1.68 27.17 24.83
CA PHE A 402 0.53 27.79 25.47
C PHE A 402 -0.75 26.97 25.29
N LEU A 403 -1.01 26.44 24.08
CA LEU A 403 -2.17 25.57 23.84
C LEU A 403 -2.16 24.28 24.67
N LYS A 404 -0.98 23.69 24.92
CA LYS A 404 -0.85 22.53 25.82
C LYS A 404 -1.27 22.87 27.25
N GLU A 405 -0.88 24.04 27.74
CA GLU A 405 -1.29 24.52 29.08
C GLU A 405 -2.82 24.69 29.17
N LYS A 406 -3.47 25.04 28.05
CA LYS A 406 -4.93 25.24 27.95
C LYS A 406 -5.76 23.97 27.79
N GLU A 407 -5.14 22.79 27.64
CA GLU A 407 -5.89 21.53 27.46
C GLU A 407 -6.83 21.23 28.65
N LEU A 408 -6.43 21.59 29.86
CA LEU A 408 -7.23 21.41 31.08
C LEU A 408 -8.47 22.32 31.14
N GLU A 409 -8.52 23.37 30.32
CA GLU A 409 -9.65 24.28 30.22
C GLU A 409 -10.71 23.77 29.21
N GLY A 410 -10.50 22.59 28.63
CA GLY A 410 -11.45 21.90 27.75
C GLY A 410 -11.35 22.28 26.27
N LEU A 411 -10.38 23.13 25.90
CA LEU A 411 -10.06 23.43 24.51
C LEU A 411 -9.09 22.40 23.95
N THR A 412 -9.50 21.65 22.93
CA THR A 412 -8.56 20.79 22.20
C THR A 412 -7.86 21.59 21.09
N TRP A 413 -6.67 21.16 20.68
CA TRP A 413 -5.92 21.84 19.62
C TRP A 413 -5.30 20.89 18.59
N THR A 414 -4.98 21.39 17.41
CA THR A 414 -4.22 20.64 16.40
C THR A 414 -3.27 21.58 15.65
N SER A 415 -1.96 21.42 15.82
CA SER A 415 -0.96 22.11 15.00
C SER A 415 -0.73 21.33 13.70
N ILE A 416 -0.73 22.02 12.56
CA ILE A 416 -0.64 21.37 11.24
C ILE A 416 0.51 22.00 10.44
N PRO A 417 1.75 21.53 10.61
CA PRO A 417 2.83 21.84 9.67
C PRO A 417 2.47 21.32 8.27
N THR A 418 2.61 22.17 7.25
CA THR A 418 2.25 21.82 5.85
C THR A 418 3.44 21.80 4.89
N GLY A 419 4.65 22.00 5.41
CA GLY A 419 5.82 22.25 4.58
C GLY A 419 5.70 23.58 3.85
N LEU A 420 6.51 23.77 2.80
CA LEU A 420 6.51 24.99 2.00
C LEU A 420 5.54 24.87 0.81
N TRP A 421 4.76 25.93 0.55
CA TRP A 421 3.85 25.97 -0.60
C TRP A 421 4.62 26.34 -1.87
N LEU A 422 4.79 25.37 -2.79
CA LEU A 422 5.64 25.54 -3.98
C LEU A 422 5.08 26.59 -4.96
N ASP A 423 3.76 26.60 -5.16
CA ASP A 423 3.07 27.58 -6.00
C ASP A 423 3.28 29.02 -5.52
N TRP A 424 3.20 29.23 -4.21
CA TRP A 424 3.49 30.52 -3.60
C TRP A 424 4.99 30.86 -3.65
N ALA A 425 5.86 29.89 -3.39
CA ALA A 425 7.31 30.11 -3.31
C ALA A 425 7.98 30.38 -4.67
N LEU A 426 7.36 29.94 -5.78
CA LEU A 426 7.82 30.19 -7.15
C LEU A 426 7.22 31.45 -7.78
N ASN A 427 6.21 32.09 -7.17
CA ASN A 427 5.69 33.35 -7.69
C ASN A 427 6.84 34.39 -7.73
N PRO A 428 7.18 34.99 -8.88
CA PRO A 428 8.33 35.90 -9.00
C PRO A 428 8.27 37.14 -8.11
N ASP A 429 7.07 37.61 -7.75
CA ASP A 429 6.91 38.77 -6.87
C ASP A 429 7.21 38.43 -5.40
N ILE A 430 7.24 37.13 -5.07
CA ILE A 430 7.53 36.59 -3.74
C ILE A 430 8.93 35.96 -3.69
N ALA A 431 9.26 35.13 -4.69
CA ALA A 431 10.50 34.39 -4.88
C ALA A 431 11.07 33.78 -3.59
N PHE A 432 10.19 33.17 -2.77
CA PHE A 432 10.59 32.68 -1.45
C PHE A 432 11.60 31.54 -1.53
N ALA A 433 11.50 30.70 -2.57
CA ALA A 433 12.47 29.63 -2.83
C ALA A 433 13.81 30.13 -3.37
N ASN A 434 14.02 31.47 -3.46
CA ASN A 434 15.16 32.11 -4.09
C ASN A 434 15.36 31.65 -5.55
N ILE A 435 14.26 31.37 -6.25
CA ILE A 435 14.25 30.99 -7.67
C ILE A 435 13.37 32.02 -8.38
N ASN A 436 13.90 32.68 -9.40
CA ASN A 436 13.16 33.62 -10.22
C ASN A 436 13.02 33.07 -11.63
N LEU A 437 11.78 32.74 -11.99
CA LEU A 437 11.47 32.12 -13.28
C LEU A 437 11.57 33.09 -14.47
N ARG A 438 11.48 34.41 -14.24
CA ARG A 438 11.55 35.42 -15.31
C ARG A 438 12.99 35.73 -15.70
N THR A 439 13.87 35.81 -14.71
CA THR A 439 15.29 36.13 -14.93
C THR A 439 16.15 34.88 -15.07
N HIS A 440 15.59 33.69 -14.90
CA HIS A 440 16.30 32.42 -14.89
C HIS A 440 17.50 32.44 -13.92
N THR A 441 17.30 33.00 -12.74
CA THR A 441 18.32 33.04 -11.68
C THR A 441 17.84 32.27 -10.46
N ALA A 442 18.77 31.65 -9.74
CA ALA A 442 18.49 31.03 -8.46
C ALA A 442 19.66 31.21 -7.47
N SER A 443 19.34 31.32 -6.19
CA SER A 443 20.32 31.30 -5.11
C SER A 443 19.99 30.17 -4.14
N VAL A 444 20.77 29.10 -4.17
CA VAL A 444 20.53 27.89 -3.39
C VAL A 444 21.24 27.95 -2.04
N TRP A 445 20.60 27.45 -0.98
CA TRP A 445 21.22 27.40 0.35
C TRP A 445 22.24 26.28 0.44
N ALA A 446 23.44 26.59 0.93
CA ALA A 446 24.60 25.69 0.89
C ALA A 446 24.85 25.14 -0.52
N LYS A 447 24.53 23.86 -0.76
CA LYS A 447 24.63 23.20 -2.07
C LYS A 447 23.28 23.03 -2.79
N GLY A 448 22.16 23.37 -2.15
CA GLY A 448 20.81 23.21 -2.71
C GLY A 448 20.25 21.78 -2.68
N ASP A 449 20.90 20.87 -1.96
CA ASP A 449 20.59 19.43 -1.96
C ASP A 449 19.64 18.98 -0.83
N HIS A 450 19.37 19.86 0.15
CA HIS A 450 18.44 19.53 1.23
C HIS A 450 17.03 19.31 0.68
N LYS A 451 16.43 18.16 1.00
CA LYS A 451 15.04 17.87 0.66
C LYS A 451 14.14 18.30 1.80
N LEU A 452 13.22 19.20 1.50
CA LEU A 452 12.15 19.62 2.39
C LEU A 452 10.80 19.10 1.90
N SER A 453 9.82 19.15 2.79
CA SER A 453 8.43 18.83 2.47
C SER A 453 7.73 19.98 1.77
N TRP A 454 7.03 19.67 0.69
CA TRP A 454 6.31 20.63 -0.14
C TRP A 454 4.82 20.31 -0.21
N THR A 455 4.03 21.36 -0.36
CA THR A 455 2.60 21.34 -0.70
C THR A 455 2.31 22.46 -1.72
N THR A 456 1.03 22.70 -2.01
CA THR A 456 0.57 23.95 -2.63
C THR A 456 -0.48 24.59 -1.72
N LEU A 457 -0.76 25.88 -1.86
CA LEU A 457 -1.78 26.56 -1.05
C LEU A 457 -3.16 25.85 -1.12
N PRO A 458 -3.70 25.49 -2.30
CA PRO A 458 -4.96 24.73 -2.37
C PRO A 458 -4.87 23.35 -1.72
N TRP A 459 -3.76 22.62 -1.90
CA TRP A 459 -3.63 21.28 -1.34
C TRP A 459 -3.49 21.30 0.18
N ALA A 460 -2.72 22.24 0.72
CA ALA A 460 -2.57 22.44 2.16
C ALA A 460 -3.92 22.79 2.80
N ALA A 461 -4.69 23.69 2.19
CA ALA A 461 -6.05 24.01 2.62
C ALA A 461 -6.97 22.79 2.65
N GLU A 462 -6.97 21.98 1.58
CA GLU A 462 -7.75 20.74 1.55
C GLU A 462 -7.30 19.73 2.60
N GLY A 463 -5.99 19.65 2.86
CA GLY A 463 -5.43 18.81 3.92
C GLY A 463 -5.93 19.23 5.31
N ILE A 464 -5.90 20.54 5.61
CA ILE A 464 -6.43 21.10 6.86
C ILE A 464 -7.91 20.76 7.01
N VAL A 465 -8.73 20.87 5.96
CA VAL A 465 -10.14 20.48 6.03
C VAL A 465 -10.32 18.99 6.35
N GLN A 466 -9.49 18.11 5.79
CA GLN A 466 -9.53 16.68 6.13
C GLN A 466 -9.08 16.40 7.57
N ILE A 467 -8.12 17.16 8.10
CA ILE A 467 -7.75 17.10 9.53
C ILE A 467 -8.90 17.54 10.44
N ILE A 468 -9.69 18.55 10.02
CA ILE A 468 -10.93 18.94 10.73
C ILE A 468 -11.95 17.80 10.67
N LEU A 469 -12.15 17.16 9.51
CA LEU A 469 -13.06 16.02 9.36
C LEU A 469 -12.65 14.79 10.17
N ALA A 470 -11.36 14.64 10.45
CA ALA A 470 -10.84 13.59 11.33
C ALA A 470 -11.24 13.77 12.80
N GLY A 471 -11.80 14.93 13.18
CA GLY A 471 -12.47 15.15 14.45
C GLY A 471 -11.55 14.94 15.66
N GLU A 472 -12.01 14.16 16.62
CA GLU A 472 -11.29 13.91 17.88
C GLU A 472 -9.97 13.15 17.70
N THR A 473 -9.77 12.45 16.57
CA THR A 473 -8.52 11.70 16.33
C THR A 473 -7.29 12.57 16.21
N THR A 474 -7.45 13.86 15.93
CA THR A 474 -6.36 14.81 15.74
C THR A 474 -6.23 15.77 16.94
N ALA A 475 -6.96 15.52 18.03
CA ALA A 475 -6.89 16.34 19.24
C ALA A 475 -5.50 16.29 19.90
N ASN A 476 -5.09 17.46 20.41
CA ASN A 476 -3.93 17.73 21.26
C ASN A 476 -2.62 17.18 20.72
N LYS A 477 -2.38 17.37 19.42
CA LYS A 477 -1.16 16.90 18.78
C LYS A 477 -0.75 17.74 17.57
N VAL A 478 0.50 17.58 17.18
CA VAL A 478 1.04 18.07 15.92
C VAL A 478 0.77 17.02 14.84
N VAL A 479 0.16 17.44 13.73
CA VAL A 479 -0.27 16.59 12.62
C VAL A 479 0.37 17.10 11.33
N PRO A 480 1.65 16.80 11.09
CA PRO A 480 2.36 17.30 9.92
C PRO A 480 1.83 16.64 8.64
N ILE A 481 1.51 17.44 7.62
CA ILE A 481 1.06 16.95 6.32
C ILE A 481 1.99 17.43 5.20
N ARG A 482 2.18 16.60 4.18
CA ARG A 482 3.00 16.96 3.02
C ARG A 482 2.56 16.28 1.75
N ALA A 483 2.79 16.90 0.61
CA ALA A 483 2.46 16.30 -0.69
C ALA A 483 3.62 15.48 -1.25
N PHE A 484 4.83 16.04 -1.27
CA PHE A 484 6.06 15.40 -1.74
C PHE A 484 7.29 16.04 -1.10
N GLU A 485 8.47 15.42 -1.28
CA GLU A 485 9.77 15.92 -0.86
C GLU A 485 10.64 16.25 -2.08
N ALA A 486 11.31 17.41 -2.07
CA ALA A 486 12.21 17.83 -3.14
C ALA A 486 13.24 18.85 -2.64
N SER A 487 14.41 18.90 -3.29
CA SER A 487 15.41 19.95 -3.05
C SER A 487 15.27 21.14 -4.00
N GLN A 488 15.97 22.24 -3.71
CA GLN A 488 16.03 23.40 -4.64
C GLN A 488 16.58 22.97 -6.00
N ASN A 489 17.65 22.14 -6.01
CA ASN A 489 18.25 21.65 -7.24
C ASN A 489 17.28 20.78 -8.07
N GLU A 490 16.48 19.92 -7.44
CA GLU A 490 15.48 19.11 -8.14
C GLU A 490 14.40 19.98 -8.80
N ILE A 491 13.95 21.05 -8.13
CA ILE A 491 12.98 22.00 -8.69
C ILE A 491 13.58 22.77 -9.87
N ILE A 492 14.81 23.28 -9.73
CA ILE A 492 15.52 24.00 -10.79
C ILE A 492 15.71 23.11 -12.02
N GLN A 493 16.11 21.85 -11.85
CA GLN A 493 16.28 20.91 -12.97
C GLN A 493 14.99 20.70 -13.76
N ILE A 494 13.83 20.67 -13.08
CA ILE A 494 12.54 20.56 -13.76
C ILE A 494 12.20 21.86 -14.49
N LEU A 495 12.44 23.03 -13.87
CA LEU A 495 12.25 24.33 -14.52
C LEU A 495 13.07 24.44 -15.80
N GLU A 496 14.37 24.14 -15.74
CA GLU A 496 15.25 24.12 -16.92
C GLU A 496 14.72 23.21 -18.04
N SER A 497 14.23 22.02 -17.66
CA SER A 497 13.68 21.06 -18.61
C SER A 497 12.36 21.54 -19.24
N VAL A 498 11.51 22.21 -18.48
CA VAL A 498 10.20 22.72 -18.93
C VAL A 498 10.38 23.96 -19.80
N GLN A 499 11.15 24.94 -19.35
CA GLN A 499 11.36 26.22 -20.05
C GLN A 499 12.42 26.14 -21.17
N LYS A 500 13.19 25.05 -21.23
CA LYS A 500 14.30 24.88 -22.20
C LYS A 500 15.39 25.95 -22.07
N VAL A 501 15.69 26.34 -20.84
CA VAL A 501 16.72 27.33 -20.48
C VAL A 501 17.65 26.78 -19.41
N LYS A 502 18.79 27.43 -19.21
CA LYS A 502 19.69 27.16 -18.07
C LYS A 502 19.60 28.30 -17.07
N TYR A 503 19.52 27.94 -15.79
CA TYR A 503 19.47 28.91 -14.71
C TYR A 503 20.89 29.32 -14.30
N HIS A 504 21.08 30.61 -14.03
CA HIS A 504 22.28 31.07 -13.36
C HIS A 504 22.11 30.85 -11.84
N VAL A 505 22.81 29.83 -11.32
CA VAL A 505 22.70 29.40 -9.93
C VAL A 505 23.90 29.90 -9.12
N THR A 506 23.62 30.57 -7.99
CA THR A 506 24.61 30.95 -6.98
C THR A 506 24.35 30.23 -5.66
N ASN A 507 25.37 30.12 -4.82
CA ASN A 507 25.27 29.47 -3.50
C ASN A 507 25.24 30.51 -2.39
N ILE A 508 24.34 30.33 -1.44
CA ILE A 508 24.24 31.11 -0.20
C ILE A 508 25.06 30.38 0.87
N ASP A 509 26.04 31.09 1.45
CA ASP A 509 26.79 30.61 2.62
C ASP A 509 25.91 30.72 3.89
N PRO A 510 25.47 29.58 4.46
CA PRO A 510 24.55 29.59 5.60
C PRO A 510 25.13 30.27 6.83
N ASP A 511 26.39 30.02 7.16
CA ASP A 511 26.99 30.43 8.44
C ASP A 511 27.08 31.95 8.52
N SER A 512 27.57 32.56 7.45
CA SER A 512 27.65 34.02 7.32
C SER A 512 26.27 34.67 7.37
N VAL A 513 25.33 34.19 6.53
CA VAL A 513 24.00 34.80 6.38
C VAL A 513 23.14 34.64 7.63
N ILE A 514 23.22 33.49 8.32
CA ILE A 514 22.51 33.27 9.58
C ILE A 514 23.07 34.18 10.66
N SER A 515 24.39 34.22 10.84
CA SER A 515 25.04 35.05 11.86
C SER A 515 24.71 36.54 11.69
N GLU A 516 24.81 37.05 10.47
CA GLU A 516 24.45 38.43 10.14
C GLU A 516 22.95 38.70 10.37
N SER A 517 22.08 37.81 9.90
CA SER A 517 20.63 37.98 10.06
C SER A 517 20.19 37.94 11.53
N GLN A 518 20.81 37.07 12.34
CA GLN A 518 20.56 37.03 13.78
C GLN A 518 21.05 38.31 14.47
N LYS A 519 22.22 38.84 14.06
CA LYS A 519 22.72 40.12 14.57
C LYS A 519 21.74 41.26 14.25
N ILE A 520 21.37 41.42 12.97
CA ILE A 520 20.41 42.44 12.53
C ILE A 520 19.07 42.30 13.27
N TRP A 521 18.59 41.07 13.49
CA TRP A 521 17.37 40.88 14.27
C TRP A 521 17.52 41.28 15.73
N ARG A 522 18.64 40.94 16.38
CA ARG A 522 18.88 41.30 17.80
C ARG A 522 18.96 42.81 17.98
N GLU A 523 19.67 43.50 17.10
CA GLU A 523 19.96 44.94 17.20
C GLU A 523 18.81 45.80 16.66
N GLU A 524 18.18 45.42 15.55
CA GLU A 524 17.28 46.29 14.79
C GLU A 524 15.86 45.74 14.60
N LYS A 525 15.61 44.46 14.90
CA LYS A 525 14.30 43.79 14.71
C LYS A 525 13.74 43.91 13.28
N LYS A 526 14.62 43.95 12.28
CA LYS A 526 14.21 44.09 10.87
C LYS A 526 13.54 42.82 10.35
N GLY A 527 12.33 42.97 9.81
CA GLY A 527 11.55 41.89 9.20
C GLY A 527 12.29 41.09 8.11
N PRO A 528 13.03 41.72 7.18
CA PRO A 528 13.83 40.99 6.19
C PRO A 528 14.85 40.01 6.79
N ALA A 529 15.49 40.37 7.90
CA ALA A 529 16.44 39.48 8.59
C ALA A 529 15.72 38.26 9.18
N ALA A 530 14.55 38.46 9.80
CA ALA A 530 13.72 37.34 10.25
C ALA A 530 13.30 36.44 9.08
N LEU A 531 12.91 37.02 7.95
CA LEU A 531 12.54 36.27 6.74
C LEU A 531 13.71 35.42 6.20
N THR A 532 14.93 35.95 6.22
CA THR A 532 16.13 35.20 5.84
C THR A 532 16.36 34.00 6.78
N LEU A 533 16.17 34.17 8.09
CA LEU A 533 16.24 33.06 9.05
C LEU A 533 15.13 32.02 8.84
N VAL A 534 13.92 32.45 8.48
CA VAL A 534 12.84 31.52 8.10
C VAL A 534 13.25 30.71 6.86
N LYS A 535 13.81 31.35 5.83
CA LYS A 535 14.33 30.66 4.65
C LYS A 535 15.42 29.64 5.02
N ALA A 536 16.36 30.02 5.89
CA ALA A 536 17.38 29.10 6.39
C ALA A 536 16.76 27.84 7.01
N GLY A 537 15.73 27.98 7.86
CA GLY A 537 15.06 26.83 8.46
C GLY A 537 14.30 25.94 7.48
N PHE A 538 13.82 26.49 6.35
CA PHE A 538 13.23 25.69 5.28
C PHE A 538 14.28 24.94 4.45
N PHE A 539 15.38 25.60 4.10
CA PHE A 539 16.32 25.10 3.08
C PHE A 539 17.57 24.43 3.65
N LEU A 540 17.73 24.40 4.97
CA LEU A 540 18.78 23.64 5.66
C LEU A 540 18.16 22.51 6.48
N ALA A 541 18.93 21.42 6.61
CA ALA A 541 18.53 20.26 7.40
C ALA A 541 18.56 20.55 8.91
N GLY A 542 17.73 19.83 9.67
CA GLY A 542 17.72 19.85 11.13
C GLY A 542 16.79 20.87 11.76
N TYR A 543 16.06 21.64 10.96
CA TYR A 543 15.15 22.72 11.42
C TYR A 543 13.65 22.39 11.25
N GLY A 544 13.29 21.13 10.99
CA GLY A 544 11.89 20.69 10.95
C GLY A 544 11.17 20.95 9.62
N SER A 545 11.91 21.14 8.53
CA SER A 545 11.36 21.40 7.19
C SER A 545 11.11 20.13 6.37
N ASN A 546 11.81 19.04 6.68
CA ASN A 546 11.48 17.70 6.19
C ASN A 546 10.55 17.01 7.20
N LEU A 547 9.25 17.06 6.93
CA LEU A 547 8.20 16.56 7.82
C LEU A 547 8.12 15.03 7.92
N VAL A 548 8.97 14.30 7.20
CA VAL A 548 9.01 12.83 7.22
C VAL A 548 10.28 12.32 7.90
N ASP A 549 11.44 12.76 7.40
CA ASP A 549 12.71 12.16 7.78
C ASP A 549 13.32 12.76 9.04
N GLU A 550 12.89 13.97 9.44
CA GLU A 550 13.47 14.64 10.61
C GLU A 550 12.84 14.21 11.94
N GLY A 551 11.85 13.30 11.96
CA GLY A 551 11.53 12.52 13.18
C GLY A 551 10.18 12.76 13.85
N ILE A 552 9.12 13.19 13.16
CA ILE A 552 7.74 13.05 13.67
C ILE A 552 6.96 12.03 12.84
N VAL A 553 6.66 10.90 13.48
CA VAL A 553 5.80 9.83 12.98
C VAL A 553 4.67 9.62 14.00
N PRO A 554 3.41 9.49 13.56
CA PRO A 554 2.95 9.43 12.17
C PRO A 554 2.79 10.80 11.52
N THR A 555 3.02 10.85 10.20
CA THR A 555 2.57 11.98 9.39
C THR A 555 1.05 11.98 9.33
N GLY A 556 0.44 13.17 9.35
CA GLY A 556 -0.99 13.36 9.19
C GLY A 556 -1.56 12.93 7.85
N ASN A 557 -0.71 12.53 6.90
CA ASN A 557 -1.10 12.00 5.59
C ASN A 557 -2.03 10.79 5.67
N GLU A 558 -2.03 10.06 6.79
CA GLU A 558 -2.93 8.93 7.03
C GLU A 558 -4.43 9.34 7.16
N TYR A 559 -4.67 10.58 7.58
CA TYR A 559 -6.00 11.19 7.59
C TYR A 559 -6.44 11.66 6.19
N LEU A 560 -5.51 11.77 5.25
CA LEU A 560 -5.76 12.36 3.93
C LEU A 560 -6.22 11.32 2.90
N THR A 561 -7.13 11.76 2.04
CA THR A 561 -7.62 11.06 0.83
C THR A 561 -7.30 11.87 -0.44
N LEU A 562 -6.35 12.80 -0.32
CA LEU A 562 -5.95 13.69 -1.41
C LEU A 562 -5.17 12.93 -2.49
N SER A 563 -5.40 13.32 -3.74
CA SER A 563 -4.61 12.79 -4.85
C SER A 563 -3.14 13.20 -4.70
N PRO A 564 -2.19 12.33 -5.11
CA PRO A 564 -0.80 12.70 -5.15
C PRO A 564 -0.59 13.95 -6.01
N LEU A 565 0.17 14.93 -5.51
CA LEU A 565 0.62 16.04 -6.33
C LEU A 565 1.88 15.64 -7.09
N SER A 566 1.93 16.05 -8.35
CA SER A 566 3.09 15.93 -9.21
C SER A 566 3.89 17.23 -9.14
N MET A 567 5.12 17.16 -8.64
CA MET A 567 6.03 18.31 -8.66
C MET A 567 6.20 18.86 -10.07
N GLN A 568 6.30 17.98 -11.08
CA GLN A 568 6.43 18.39 -12.48
C GLN A 568 5.23 19.21 -12.96
N ASP A 569 4.01 18.87 -12.56
CA ASP A 569 2.82 19.59 -13.01
C ASP A 569 2.71 20.96 -12.33
N ILE A 570 3.08 21.06 -11.05
CA ILE A 570 3.13 22.35 -10.34
C ILE A 570 4.18 23.27 -10.98
N VAL A 571 5.37 22.74 -11.25
CA VAL A 571 6.46 23.50 -11.88
C VAL A 571 6.09 23.92 -13.31
N ARG A 572 5.44 23.05 -14.09
CA ARG A 572 4.92 23.40 -15.42
C ARG A 572 3.90 24.53 -15.36
N GLU A 573 2.97 24.45 -14.42
CA GLU A 573 1.96 25.50 -14.26
C GLU A 573 2.59 26.83 -13.83
N ALA A 574 3.57 26.79 -12.92
CA ALA A 574 4.35 27.97 -12.53
C ALA A 574 5.08 28.59 -13.72
N ALA A 575 5.77 27.77 -14.53
CA ALA A 575 6.43 28.23 -15.76
C ALA A 575 5.43 28.78 -16.79
N ARG A 576 4.26 28.16 -16.94
CA ARG A 576 3.20 28.66 -17.83
C ARG A 576 2.65 30.01 -17.38
N LEU A 577 2.52 30.22 -16.07
CA LEU A 577 1.96 31.45 -15.49
C LEU A 577 2.97 32.60 -15.49
N TRP A 578 4.26 32.32 -15.32
CA TRP A 578 5.25 33.33 -14.96
C TRP A 578 6.57 33.28 -15.73
N GLY A 579 6.84 32.20 -16.46
CA GLY A 579 8.14 31.91 -17.06
C GLY A 579 8.18 32.02 -18.57
#